data_AF-A0A532AMF2-F1
#
_entry.id   AF-A0A532AMF2-F1
#
_cell.length_a   1.000
_cell.length_b   1.000
_cell.length_c   1.000
_cell.angle_alpha   90.00
_cell.angle_beta   90.00
_cell.angle_gamma   90.00
#
_symmetry.space_group_name_H-M   'P 1'
#
loop_
_entity.id
_entity.type
_entity.pdbx_description
1 polymer ?
#
loop_
_entity_poly.entity_id
_entity_poly.type
_entity_poly.pdbx_seq_one_letter_code
_entity_poly.pdbx_strand_id
1 'polypeptide(L)'
;DAVPDDAVRAIAAASDASGVALVALSGTYNMAHPDNAVRDDGLRRLKVVIEAAAKLSTPLVTLCTGTRNRDDQWAHHPDNADPSAWADMAREMEKALQFAERHGVDLGIEPEQANIVTSAQDAMELIAEMGSKRLRIVLDPA
;
A
#
# COMPACT_ATOMS: atom_id res chain seq x y z
N ASP A 1 -17.68 0.13 -0.87
CA ASP A 1 -17.21 1.00 0.25
C ASP A 1 -16.91 2.38 -0.29
N ALA A 2 -17.04 3.38 0.58
CA ALA A 2 -16.65 4.77 0.31
C ALA A 2 -16.38 5.47 1.65
N VAL A 3 -15.45 6.41 1.68
CA VAL A 3 -15.32 7.34 2.80
C VAL A 3 -16.34 8.47 2.59
N PRO A 4 -17.27 8.70 3.54
CA PRO A 4 -18.26 9.78 3.43
C PRO A 4 -17.60 11.16 3.28
N ASP A 5 -18.15 12.02 2.42
CA ASP A 5 -17.56 13.34 2.16
C ASP A 5 -17.60 14.27 3.38
N ASP A 6 -18.57 14.10 4.29
CA ASP A 6 -18.61 14.80 5.57
C ASP A 6 -17.47 14.38 6.50
N ALA A 7 -17.09 13.10 6.51
CA ALA A 7 -15.93 12.61 7.25
C ALA A 7 -14.64 13.24 6.70
N VAL A 8 -14.46 13.29 5.37
CA VAL A 8 -13.31 13.96 4.72
C VAL A 8 -13.24 15.43 5.13
N ARG A 9 -14.37 16.16 5.06
CA ARG A 9 -14.41 17.57 5.47
C ARG A 9 -14.09 17.77 6.95
N ALA A 10 -14.58 16.89 7.82
CA ALA A 10 -14.30 16.95 9.24
C ALA A 10 -12.82 16.73 9.55
N ILE A 11 -12.18 15.76 8.89
CA ILE A 11 -10.75 15.48 9.03
C ILE A 11 -9.91 16.68 8.56
N ALA A 12 -10.23 17.25 7.39
CA ALA A 12 -9.53 18.43 6.86
C ALA A 12 -9.65 19.62 7.83
N ALA A 13 -10.85 19.92 8.31
CA ALA A 13 -11.07 21.00 9.28
C ALA A 13 -10.30 20.78 10.59
N ALA A 14 -10.20 19.53 11.07
CA ALA A 14 -9.42 19.20 12.26
C ALA A 14 -7.90 19.38 12.05
N SER A 15 -7.38 19.01 10.88
CA SER A 15 -5.99 19.24 10.49
C SER A 15 -5.67 20.74 10.47
N ASP A 16 -6.53 21.55 9.84
CA ASP A 16 -6.38 23.01 9.79
C ASP A 16 -6.44 23.65 11.18
N ALA A 17 -7.42 23.26 12.00
CA ALA A 17 -7.62 23.83 13.34
C ALA A 17 -6.49 23.46 14.31
N SER A 18 -5.88 22.29 14.15
CA SER A 18 -4.78 21.83 15.00
C SER A 18 -3.40 22.26 14.50
N GLY A 19 -3.28 22.63 13.21
CA GLY A 19 -2.00 22.84 12.56
C GLY A 19 -1.18 21.56 12.33
N VAL A 20 -1.78 20.38 12.53
CA VAL A 20 -1.12 19.09 12.31
C VAL A 20 -1.37 18.64 10.88
N ALA A 21 -0.32 18.59 10.07
CA ALA A 21 -0.40 18.18 8.67
C ALA A 21 -0.65 16.67 8.50
N LEU A 22 -1.48 16.31 7.52
CA LEU A 22 -1.68 14.95 7.07
C LEU A 22 -0.69 14.64 5.95
N VAL A 23 0.36 13.86 6.25
CA VAL A 23 1.45 13.56 5.31
C VAL A 23 1.31 12.21 4.63
N ALA A 24 0.59 11.27 5.25
CA ALA A 24 0.32 9.94 4.68
C ALA A 24 -0.95 9.32 5.27
N LEU A 25 -1.58 8.41 4.52
CA LEU A 25 -2.60 7.47 5.02
C LEU A 25 -2.07 6.04 4.94
N SER A 26 -2.46 5.16 5.87
CA SER A 26 -2.18 3.72 5.74
C SER A 26 -3.26 3.04 4.89
N GLY A 27 -2.82 2.24 3.91
CA GLY A 27 -3.69 1.48 3.00
C GLY A 27 -3.31 0.00 2.91
N THR A 28 -2.58 -0.53 3.90
CA THR A 28 -2.04 -1.89 3.87
C THR A 28 -3.12 -2.96 3.71
N TYR A 29 -2.87 -3.88 2.78
CA TYR A 29 -3.53 -5.18 2.71
C TYR A 29 -2.50 -6.22 2.24
N ASN A 30 -2.82 -7.51 2.43
CA ASN A 30 -1.92 -8.58 2.04
C ASN A 30 -1.92 -8.80 0.51
N MET A 31 -1.02 -8.12 -0.21
CA MET A 31 -0.87 -8.22 -1.67
C MET A 31 -0.38 -9.60 -2.14
N ALA A 32 0.29 -10.34 -1.26
CA ALA A 32 0.76 -11.69 -1.55
C ALA A 32 -0.18 -12.79 -1.06
N HIS A 33 -1.36 -12.46 -0.53
CA HIS A 33 -2.29 -13.45 0.01
C HIS A 33 -2.58 -14.55 -1.04
N PRO A 34 -2.57 -15.85 -0.71
CA PRO A 34 -2.70 -16.92 -1.71
C PRO A 34 -4.09 -17.02 -2.36
N ASP A 35 -5.13 -16.52 -1.68
CA ASP A 35 -6.48 -16.39 -2.25
C ASP A 35 -6.62 -15.08 -3.04
N ASN A 36 -6.99 -15.21 -4.32
CA ASN A 36 -7.24 -14.07 -5.20
C ASN A 36 -8.42 -13.21 -4.76
N ALA A 37 -9.45 -13.80 -4.15
CA ALA A 37 -10.62 -13.04 -3.69
C ALA A 37 -10.25 -12.04 -2.58
N VAL A 38 -9.31 -12.41 -1.71
CA VAL A 38 -8.79 -11.55 -0.65
C VAL A 38 -7.98 -10.39 -1.25
N ARG A 39 -7.14 -10.66 -2.24
CA ARG A 39 -6.38 -9.61 -2.95
C ARG A 39 -7.30 -8.64 -3.69
N ASP A 40 -8.31 -9.17 -4.39
CA ASP A 40 -9.28 -8.35 -5.13
C ASP A 40 -10.08 -7.43 -4.18
N ASP A 41 -10.49 -7.93 -3.00
CA ASP A 41 -11.15 -7.10 -1.98
C ASP A 41 -10.20 -6.06 -1.37
N GLY A 42 -8.95 -6.46 -1.08
CA GLY A 42 -7.90 -5.56 -0.58
C GLY A 42 -7.63 -4.41 -1.54
N LEU A 43 -7.41 -4.70 -2.82
CA LEU A 43 -7.23 -3.68 -3.86
C LEU A 43 -8.47 -2.76 -3.99
N ARG A 44 -9.68 -3.33 -3.93
CA ARG A 44 -10.92 -2.54 -3.97
C ARG A 44 -10.98 -1.54 -2.82
N ARG A 45 -10.54 -1.91 -1.61
CA ARG A 45 -10.50 -1.02 -0.44
C ARG A 45 -9.34 -0.02 -0.53
N LEU A 46 -8.17 -0.42 -1.01
CA LEU A 46 -7.04 0.49 -1.23
C LEU A 46 -7.43 1.65 -2.15
N LYS A 47 -8.20 1.39 -3.22
CA LYS A 47 -8.70 2.45 -4.11
C LYS A 47 -9.50 3.53 -3.37
N VAL A 48 -10.31 3.13 -2.40
CA VAL A 48 -11.07 4.06 -1.54
C VAL A 48 -10.13 4.89 -0.66
N VAL A 49 -9.05 4.31 -0.14
CA VAL A 49 -8.03 5.04 0.64
C VAL A 49 -7.28 6.04 -0.23
N ILE A 50 -6.90 5.65 -1.45
CA ILE A 50 -6.22 6.55 -2.41
C ILE A 50 -7.12 7.74 -2.79
N GLU A 51 -8.40 7.50 -3.05
CA GLU A 51 -9.38 8.57 -3.30
C GLU A 51 -9.51 9.51 -2.10
N ALA A 52 -9.56 8.96 -0.88
CA ALA A 52 -9.60 9.77 0.34
C ALA A 52 -8.33 10.59 0.55
N ALA A 53 -7.14 10.00 0.30
CA ALA A 53 -5.86 10.70 0.35
C ALA A 53 -5.85 11.90 -0.61
N ALA A 54 -6.29 11.70 -1.86
CA ALA A 54 -6.39 12.75 -2.84
C ALA A 54 -7.36 13.88 -2.41
N LYS A 55 -8.54 13.54 -1.88
CA LYS A 55 -9.50 14.53 -1.36
C LYS A 55 -8.95 15.33 -0.18
N LEU A 56 -8.11 14.70 0.65
CA LEU A 56 -7.43 15.33 1.78
C LEU A 56 -6.13 16.05 1.40
N SER A 57 -5.77 16.08 0.11
CA SER A 57 -4.46 16.58 -0.36
C SER A 57 -3.26 15.92 0.34
N THR A 58 -3.44 14.66 0.77
CA THR A 58 -2.40 13.85 1.40
C THR A 58 -1.59 13.12 0.32
N PRO A 59 -0.26 13.32 0.24
CA PRO A 59 0.51 12.91 -0.94
C PRO A 59 0.88 11.42 -0.99
N LEU A 60 0.78 10.69 0.14
CA LEU A 60 1.31 9.34 0.28
C LEU A 60 0.27 8.38 0.85
N VAL A 61 0.19 7.17 0.29
CA VAL A 61 -0.43 6.02 0.94
C VAL A 61 0.65 4.97 1.23
N THR A 62 0.76 4.54 2.49
CA THR A 62 1.73 3.53 2.91
C THR A 62 1.14 2.13 2.83
N LEU A 63 1.99 1.17 2.46
CA LEU A 63 1.63 -0.19 2.13
C LEU A 63 2.66 -1.16 2.71
N CYS A 64 2.23 -2.41 2.88
CA CYS A 64 3.09 -3.56 3.03
C CYS A 64 2.96 -4.44 1.77
N THR A 65 3.94 -5.30 1.52
CA THR A 65 3.96 -6.17 0.33
C THR A 65 3.29 -7.53 0.55
N GLY A 66 2.90 -7.81 1.80
CA GLY A 66 2.14 -8.99 2.19
C GLY A 66 2.99 -10.23 2.43
N THR A 67 2.32 -11.33 2.75
CA THR A 67 2.87 -12.63 3.14
C THR A 67 1.96 -13.75 2.59
N ARG A 68 2.50 -14.96 2.42
CA ARG A 68 1.71 -16.16 2.09
C ARG A 68 0.92 -16.70 3.28
N ASN A 69 1.10 -16.16 4.47
CA ASN A 69 0.27 -16.50 5.62
C ASN A 69 -1.19 -16.08 5.36
N ARG A 70 -2.10 -17.07 5.47
CA ARG A 70 -3.54 -16.90 5.19
C ARG A 70 -4.29 -16.21 6.33
N ASP A 71 -3.83 -16.44 7.55
CA ASP A 71 -4.58 -16.10 8.75
C ASP A 71 -4.06 -14.81 9.40
N ASP A 72 -2.79 -14.49 9.18
CA ASP A 72 -2.13 -13.32 9.75
C ASP A 72 -1.25 -12.60 8.72
N GLN A 73 -1.67 -11.40 8.32
CA GLN A 73 -0.95 -10.57 7.35
C GLN A 73 0.41 -10.04 7.84
N TRP A 74 0.70 -10.19 9.14
CA TRP A 74 1.95 -9.75 9.76
C TRP A 74 2.90 -10.90 10.10
N ALA A 75 2.48 -12.15 9.87
CA ALA A 75 3.28 -13.32 10.18
C ALA A 75 4.04 -13.81 8.95
N HIS A 76 5.33 -14.09 9.14
CA HIS A 76 6.17 -14.69 8.10
C HIS A 76 5.61 -16.07 7.69
N HIS A 77 5.79 -16.42 6.41
CA HIS A 77 5.49 -17.75 5.90
C HIS A 77 6.62 -18.26 5.00
N PRO A 78 7.06 -19.52 5.10
CA PRO A 78 8.13 -20.07 4.26
C PRO A 78 7.89 -19.87 2.75
N ASP A 79 6.64 -19.99 2.30
CA ASP A 79 6.26 -19.81 0.89
C ASP A 79 6.38 -18.35 0.39
N ASN A 80 6.76 -17.38 1.24
CA ASN A 80 7.12 -16.03 0.79
C ASN A 80 8.26 -16.06 -0.24
N ALA A 81 9.16 -17.05 -0.14
CA ALA A 81 10.26 -17.23 -1.08
C ALA A 81 9.85 -17.90 -2.41
N ASP A 82 8.60 -18.33 -2.56
CA ASP A 82 8.12 -18.89 -3.82
C ASP A 82 8.01 -17.78 -4.89
N PRO A 83 8.56 -17.96 -6.10
CA PRO A 83 8.46 -16.96 -7.17
C PRO A 83 7.02 -16.52 -7.49
N SER A 84 6.03 -17.38 -7.27
CA SER A 84 4.61 -17.03 -7.42
C SER A 84 4.15 -15.97 -6.41
N ALA A 85 4.75 -15.92 -5.21
CA ALA A 85 4.43 -14.94 -4.18
C ALA A 85 4.83 -13.53 -4.62
N TRP A 86 6.03 -13.41 -5.18
CA TRP A 86 6.49 -12.20 -5.84
C TRP A 86 5.57 -11.81 -7.00
N ALA A 87 5.28 -12.74 -7.92
CA ALA A 87 4.47 -12.45 -9.10
C ALA A 87 3.04 -11.99 -8.75
N ASP A 88 2.41 -12.59 -7.73
CA ASP A 88 1.10 -12.15 -7.26
C ASP A 88 1.17 -10.75 -6.64
N MET A 89 2.15 -10.50 -5.76
CA MET A 89 2.35 -9.20 -5.12
C MET A 89 2.64 -8.09 -6.14
N ALA A 90 3.56 -8.34 -7.09
CA ALA A 90 3.94 -7.39 -8.13
C ALA A 90 2.75 -7.03 -9.03
N ARG A 91 1.89 -8.01 -9.37
CA ARG A 91 0.65 -7.78 -10.13
C ARG A 91 -0.35 -6.91 -9.36
N GLU A 92 -0.47 -7.10 -8.04
CA GLU A 92 -1.32 -6.22 -7.21
C GLU A 92 -0.73 -4.80 -7.09
N MET A 93 0.60 -4.69 -6.95
CA MET A 93 1.32 -3.42 -6.94
C MET A 93 1.13 -2.64 -8.25
N GLU A 94 1.22 -3.31 -9.40
CA GLU A 94 1.01 -2.70 -10.72
C GLU A 94 -0.40 -2.08 -10.81
N LYS A 95 -1.44 -2.84 -10.44
CA LYS A 95 -2.82 -2.36 -10.43
C LYS A 95 -3.00 -1.16 -9.49
N ALA A 96 -2.37 -1.21 -8.31
CA ALA A 96 -2.42 -0.13 -7.34
C ALA A 96 -1.75 1.15 -7.87
N LEU A 97 -0.56 1.03 -8.46
CA LEU A 97 0.19 2.15 -9.04
C LEU A 97 -0.57 2.80 -10.20
N GLN A 98 -1.18 2.01 -11.09
CA GLN A 98 -2.02 2.55 -12.16
C GLN A 98 -3.19 3.39 -11.61
N PHE A 99 -3.77 2.98 -10.47
CA PHE A 99 -4.85 3.73 -9.83
C PHE A 99 -4.34 4.99 -9.12
N ALA A 100 -3.21 4.89 -8.42
CA ALA A 100 -2.57 5.98 -7.71
C ALA A 100 -2.13 7.11 -8.66
N GLU A 101 -1.61 6.77 -9.84
CA GLU A 101 -1.21 7.75 -10.87
C GLU A 101 -2.38 8.66 -11.27
N ARG A 102 -3.59 8.11 -11.43
CA ARG A 102 -4.79 8.89 -11.78
C ARG A 102 -5.22 9.89 -10.70
N HIS A 103 -4.79 9.67 -9.47
CA HIS A 103 -5.14 10.49 -8.31
C HIS A 103 -3.97 11.37 -7.85
N GLY A 104 -2.79 11.26 -8.50
CA GLY A 104 -1.61 12.02 -8.13
C GLY A 104 -1.03 11.66 -6.76
N VAL A 105 -1.33 10.46 -6.25
CA VAL A 105 -0.89 9.96 -4.94
C VAL A 105 0.29 9.01 -5.13
N ASP A 106 1.31 9.13 -4.29
CA ASP A 106 2.44 8.20 -4.25
C ASP A 106 2.10 6.99 -3.35
N LEU A 107 2.64 5.83 -3.67
CA LEU A 107 2.54 4.60 -2.88
C LEU A 107 3.89 4.28 -2.26
N GLY A 108 3.95 4.21 -0.93
CA GLY A 108 5.15 3.89 -0.18
C GLY A 108 5.10 2.47 0.35
N ILE A 109 6.01 1.61 -0.07
CA ILE A 109 6.18 0.30 0.56
C ILE A 109 7.17 0.38 1.72
N GLU A 110 6.90 -0.39 2.76
CA GLU A 110 7.81 -0.64 3.87
C GLU A 110 8.40 -2.04 3.70
N PRO A 111 9.72 -2.17 3.43
CA PRO A 111 10.41 -3.45 3.50
C PRO A 111 10.36 -3.99 4.94
N GLU A 112 9.86 -5.21 5.12
CA GLU A 112 9.57 -5.78 6.43
C GLU A 112 9.87 -7.30 6.41
N GLN A 113 10.39 -7.85 7.52
CA GLN A 113 10.95 -9.21 7.57
C GLN A 113 9.93 -10.33 7.34
N ALA A 114 8.67 -10.14 7.73
CA ALA A 114 7.60 -11.10 7.50
C ALA A 114 6.96 -10.99 6.11
N ASN A 115 7.33 -9.98 5.33
CA ASN A 115 6.72 -9.67 4.04
C ASN A 115 7.48 -10.30 2.84
N ILE A 116 7.01 -10.06 1.61
CA ILE A 116 7.70 -10.49 0.38
C ILE A 116 8.95 -9.63 0.10
N VAL A 117 8.80 -8.31 0.20
CA VAL A 117 9.93 -7.37 0.10
C VAL A 117 10.50 -7.17 1.50
N THR A 118 11.66 -7.75 1.75
CA THR A 118 12.28 -7.79 3.08
C THR A 118 13.54 -6.93 3.18
N SER A 119 14.13 -6.59 2.04
CA SER A 119 15.44 -5.96 1.98
C SER A 119 15.48 -4.76 1.03
N ALA A 120 16.54 -3.96 1.13
CA ALA A 120 16.82 -2.91 0.17
C ALA A 120 17.02 -3.46 -1.27
N GLN A 121 17.56 -4.67 -1.40
CA GLN A 121 17.75 -5.29 -2.71
C GLN A 121 16.41 -5.68 -3.35
N ASP A 122 15.52 -6.30 -2.58
CA ASP A 122 14.16 -6.62 -3.02
C ASP A 122 13.40 -5.34 -3.40
N ALA A 123 13.53 -4.29 -2.57
CA ALA A 123 12.91 -3.01 -2.84
C ALA A 123 13.39 -2.40 -4.17
N MET A 124 14.69 -2.48 -4.46
CA MET A 124 15.26 -2.03 -5.73
C MET A 124 14.78 -2.85 -6.92
N GLU A 125 14.63 -4.17 -6.76
CA GLU A 125 14.07 -5.06 -7.79
C GLU A 125 12.63 -4.70 -8.12
N LEU A 126 11.78 -4.52 -7.09
CA LEU A 126 10.39 -4.12 -7.29
C LEU A 126 10.28 -2.72 -7.93
N ILE A 127 11.12 -1.77 -7.52
CA ILE A 127 11.16 -0.43 -8.15
C ILE A 127 11.51 -0.54 -9.64
N ALA A 128 12.52 -1.35 -9.98
CA ALA A 128 12.93 -1.55 -11.36
C ALA A 128 11.82 -2.22 -12.18
N GLU A 129 11.16 -3.24 -11.63
CA GLU A 129 10.08 -3.97 -12.28
C GLU A 129 8.85 -3.07 -12.52
N MET A 130 8.44 -2.29 -11.53
CA MET A 130 7.26 -1.42 -11.64
C MET A 130 7.49 -0.22 -12.55
N GLY A 131 8.73 0.27 -12.67
CA GLY A 131 9.09 1.40 -13.54
C GLY A 131 8.29 2.68 -13.27
N SER A 132 7.68 2.81 -12.09
CA SER A 132 6.73 3.87 -11.75
C SER A 132 7.36 4.97 -10.91
N LYS A 133 7.09 6.23 -11.26
CA LYS A 133 7.50 7.40 -10.47
C LYS A 133 6.73 7.56 -9.16
N ARG A 134 5.63 6.81 -8.99
CA ARG A 134 4.75 6.83 -7.82
C ARG A 134 5.14 5.84 -6.74
N LEU A 135 6.02 4.88 -7.03
CA LEU A 135 6.50 3.94 -6.03
C LEU A 135 7.64 4.59 -5.22
N ARG A 136 7.49 4.56 -3.89
CA ARG A 136 8.42 5.11 -2.90
C ARG A 136 8.74 4.05 -1.84
N ILE A 137 9.79 4.31 -1.06
CA ILE A 137 10.15 3.51 0.11
C ILE A 137 9.82 4.31 1.37
N VAL A 138 9.12 3.66 2.30
CA VAL A 138 9.03 4.08 3.70
C VAL A 138 10.16 3.37 4.43
N LEU A 139 11.08 4.15 4.99
CA LEU A 139 12.18 3.62 5.80
C LEU A 139 11.71 3.53 7.25
N ASP A 140 11.41 2.32 7.70
CA ASP A 140 11.25 2.00 9.12
C ASP A 140 12.49 1.23 9.61
N PRO A 141 13.28 1.77 10.56
CA PRO A 141 14.52 1.15 11.04
C PRO A 141 14.31 0.13 12.18
N ALA A 142 13.08 -0.14 12.59
CA ALA A 142 12.75 -0.98 13.74
C ALA A 142 13.26 -2.43 13.65
#